data_AF-K9Y020-F1
#
_entry.id   AF-K9Y020-F1
#
_cell.length_a   1.000
_cell.length_b   1.000
_cell.length_c   1.000
_cell.angle_alpha   90.00
_cell.angle_beta   90.00
_cell.angle_gamma   90.00
#
_symmetry.space_group_name_H-M   'P 1'
#
loop_
_entity.id
_entity.type
_entity.pdbx_description
1 polymer ?
#
loop_
_entity_poly.entity_id
_entity_poly.type
_entity_poly.pdbx_seq_one_letter_code
_entity_poly.pdbx_strand_id
1 'polypeptide(L)'
;MKRRRDIQGKFTLKNQDYRQVRSIRLTDSTWKELGIASECLGITRADLLENLVQHNRSILGDLGKIEPLNLEKFSLKTEKSLNRDELYSLATKVLQELRLGKQASSYKLVEKSLKRLIELILFSSK
;
A
#
# COMPACT_ATOMS: atom_id res chain seq x y z
N MET A 1 -24.45 -43.94 25.41
CA MET A 1 -23.63 -44.25 24.21
C MET A 1 -23.31 -42.97 23.46
N LYS A 2 -22.04 -42.53 23.43
CA LYS A 2 -21.60 -41.38 22.63
C LYS A 2 -21.32 -41.85 21.19
N ARG A 3 -22.08 -41.35 20.22
CA ARG A 3 -21.90 -41.67 18.79
C ARG A 3 -20.62 -40.98 18.26
N ARG A 4 -19.65 -41.75 17.76
CA ARG A 4 -18.46 -41.23 17.08
C ARG A 4 -18.85 -40.67 15.72
N ARG A 5 -18.35 -39.48 15.38
CA ARG A 5 -18.62 -38.78 14.11
C ARG A 5 -17.49 -39.01 13.11
N ASP A 6 -17.26 -40.26 12.71
CA ASP A 6 -16.26 -40.61 11.68
C ASP A 6 -16.79 -41.73 10.75
N ILE A 7 -18.03 -41.62 10.30
CA ILE A 7 -18.65 -42.58 9.38
C ILE A 7 -18.92 -41.86 8.05
N GLN A 8 -18.17 -42.29 7.03
CA GLN A 8 -18.32 -42.11 5.58
C GLN A 8 -19.20 -40.95 5.09
N GLY A 9 -18.58 -40.02 4.35
CA GLY A 9 -19.27 -38.98 3.59
C GLY A 9 -19.23 -37.57 4.19
N LYS A 10 -18.31 -37.30 5.14
CA LYS A 10 -18.12 -35.96 5.69
C LYS A 10 -16.76 -35.40 5.28
N PHE A 11 -16.81 -34.24 4.62
CA PHE A 11 -15.63 -33.44 4.32
C PHE A 11 -14.81 -33.24 5.59
N THR A 12 -13.56 -33.70 5.57
CA THR A 12 -12.59 -33.41 6.61
C THR A 12 -12.37 -31.89 6.66
N LEU A 13 -12.38 -31.29 7.87
CA LEU A 13 -11.96 -29.90 8.00
C LEU A 13 -10.49 -29.82 7.57
N LYS A 14 -10.23 -29.14 6.45
CA LYS A 14 -8.87 -28.98 5.92
C LYS A 14 -7.99 -28.06 6.78
N ASN A 15 -8.59 -27.24 7.64
CA ASN A 15 -7.90 -26.35 8.58
C ASN A 15 -8.67 -26.27 9.90
N GLN A 16 -7.96 -26.20 11.04
CA GLN A 16 -8.56 -26.00 12.37
C GLN A 16 -8.83 -24.52 12.70
N ASP A 17 -8.28 -23.60 11.91
CA ASP A 17 -8.51 -22.17 12.07
C ASP A 17 -9.82 -21.76 11.39
N TYR A 18 -10.87 -21.61 12.21
CA TYR A 18 -12.09 -20.93 11.77
C TYR A 18 -11.79 -19.45 11.55
N ARG A 19 -11.41 -19.06 10.33
CA ARG A 19 -11.36 -17.65 9.94
C ARG A 19 -12.79 -17.09 10.04
N GLN A 20 -13.00 -16.07 10.85
CA GLN A 20 -14.29 -15.39 10.92
C GLN A 20 -14.53 -14.66 9.61
N VAL A 21 -15.45 -15.18 8.80
CA VAL A 21 -15.84 -14.55 7.53
C VAL A 21 -16.93 -13.51 7.80
N ARG A 22 -16.90 -12.42 7.04
CA ARG A 22 -17.92 -11.37 7.01
C ARG A 22 -18.33 -11.09 5.57
N SER A 23 -19.57 -10.66 5.38
CA SER A 23 -20.08 -10.22 4.08
C SER A 23 -20.03 -8.70 4.00
N ILE A 24 -19.61 -8.17 2.85
CA ILE A 24 -19.55 -6.73 2.56
C ILE A 24 -20.41 -6.49 1.32
N ARG A 25 -21.15 -5.38 1.30
CA ARG A 25 -21.92 -4.95 0.12
C ARG A 25 -21.11 -3.94 -0.66
N LEU A 26 -20.98 -4.16 -1.96
CA LEU A 26 -20.24 -3.31 -2.89
C LEU A 26 -21.06 -3.13 -4.17
N THR A 27 -20.82 -2.02 -4.88
CA THR A 27 -21.35 -1.88 -6.25
C THR A 27 -20.60 -2.81 -7.20
N ASP A 28 -21.23 -3.18 -8.31
CA ASP A 28 -20.61 -4.04 -9.32
C ASP A 28 -19.32 -3.42 -9.89
N SER A 29 -19.34 -2.10 -10.13
CA SER A 29 -18.16 -1.34 -10.54
C SER A 29 -17.01 -1.47 -9.56
N THR A 30 -17.27 -1.28 -8.26
CA THR A 30 -16.24 -1.37 -7.22
C THR A 30 -15.70 -2.80 -7.09
N TRP A 31 -16.58 -3.81 -7.20
CA TRP A 31 -16.17 -5.21 -7.14
C TRP A 31 -15.25 -5.59 -8.31
N LYS A 32 -15.53 -5.06 -9.51
CA LYS A 32 -14.70 -5.25 -10.69
C LYS A 32 -13.32 -4.63 -10.51
N GLU A 33 -13.24 -3.37 -10.11
CA GLU A 33 -11.96 -2.68 -9.85
C GLU A 33 -11.13 -3.39 -8.78
N LEU A 34 -11.78 -3.85 -7.71
CA LEU A 34 -11.13 -4.62 -6.65
C LEU A 34 -10.58 -5.95 -7.16
N GLY A 35 -11.25 -6.56 -8.14
CA GLY A 35 -10.75 -7.72 -8.89
C GLY A 35 -9.47 -7.41 -9.65
N ILE A 36 -9.50 -6.37 -10.49
CA ILE A 36 -8.34 -5.94 -11.29
C ILE A 36 -7.14 -5.65 -10.37
N ALA A 37 -7.35 -4.87 -9.30
CA ALA A 37 -6.30 -4.53 -8.34
C ALA A 37 -5.70 -5.77 -7.68
N SER A 38 -6.54 -6.74 -7.27
CA SER A 38 -6.08 -7.98 -6.65
C SER A 38 -5.27 -8.85 -7.62
N GLU A 39 -5.68 -8.90 -8.90
CA GLU A 39 -5.00 -9.65 -9.96
C GLU A 39 -3.64 -9.05 -10.31
N CYS A 40 -3.55 -7.72 -10.42
CA CYS A 40 -2.29 -7.01 -10.63
C CYS A 40 -1.27 -7.27 -9.52
N LEU A 41 -1.75 -7.50 -8.29
CA LEU A 41 -0.91 -7.78 -7.12
C LEU A 41 -0.68 -9.28 -6.89
N GLY A 42 -1.34 -10.16 -7.64
CA GLY A 42 -1.25 -11.60 -7.47
C GLY A 42 -1.79 -12.12 -6.13
N ILE A 43 -2.67 -11.37 -5.47
CA ILE A 43 -3.26 -11.73 -4.17
C ILE A 43 -4.78 -11.90 -4.28
N THR A 44 -5.40 -12.53 -3.29
CA THR A 44 -6.87 -12.63 -3.31
C THR A 44 -7.51 -11.28 -2.98
N ARG A 45 -8.72 -11.06 -3.49
CA ARG A 45 -9.57 -9.91 -3.13
C ARG A 45 -9.71 -9.75 -1.61
N ALA A 46 -9.78 -10.86 -0.87
CA ALA A 46 -9.89 -10.85 0.59
C ALA A 46 -8.58 -10.39 1.26
N ASP A 47 -7.44 -10.87 0.80
CA ASP A 47 -6.13 -10.50 1.37
C ASP A 47 -5.79 -9.04 1.04
N LEU A 48 -6.20 -8.55 -0.14
CA LEU A 48 -6.12 -7.13 -0.48
C LEU A 48 -6.88 -6.27 0.54
N LEU A 49 -8.12 -6.66 0.88
CA LEU A 49 -8.93 -5.96 1.87
C LEU A 49 -8.31 -6.01 3.28
N GLU A 50 -7.77 -7.15 3.69
CA GLU A 50 -7.10 -7.27 4.99
C GLU A 50 -5.84 -6.43 5.06
N ASN A 51 -5.03 -6.42 4.01
CA ASN A 51 -3.87 -5.55 3.90
C ASN A 51 -4.29 -4.09 3.99
N LEU A 52 -5.30 -3.67 3.23
CA LEU A 52 -5.80 -2.29 3.28
C LEU A 52 -6.24 -1.90 4.69
N VAL A 53 -7.00 -2.75 5.38
CA VAL A 53 -7.41 -2.48 6.75
C VAL A 53 -6.19 -2.43 7.69
N GLN A 54 -5.24 -3.35 7.57
CA GLN A 54 -4.05 -3.40 8.43
C GLN A 54 -3.13 -2.19 8.25
N HIS A 55 -2.93 -1.73 7.02
CA HIS A 55 -2.16 -0.52 6.74
C HIS A 55 -2.85 0.73 7.29
N ASN A 56 -4.19 0.76 7.23
CA ASN A 56 -4.99 1.86 7.76
C ASN A 56 -5.31 1.74 9.26
N ARG A 57 -4.92 0.64 9.94
CA ARG A 57 -5.19 0.48 11.39
C ARG A 57 -4.47 1.53 12.22
N SER A 58 -3.29 1.98 11.81
CA SER A 58 -2.59 3.08 12.47
C SER A 58 -3.40 4.38 12.43
N ILE A 59 -4.12 4.61 11.33
CA ILE A 59 -4.98 5.78 11.12
C ILE A 59 -6.32 5.62 11.85
N LEU A 60 -6.90 4.41 11.83
CA LEU A 60 -8.20 4.12 12.43
C LEU A 60 -8.13 3.99 13.97
N GLY A 61 -6.98 3.57 14.51
CA GLY A 61 -6.75 3.45 15.95
C GLY A 61 -6.86 4.78 16.70
N ASP A 62 -6.47 5.88 16.06
CA ASP A 62 -6.62 7.24 16.60
C ASP A 62 -8.06 7.78 16.49
N LEU A 63 -8.92 7.15 15.68
CA LEU A 63 -10.32 7.55 15.44
C LEU A 63 -11.32 6.80 16.32
N GLY A 64 -10.86 6.13 17.39
CA GLY A 64 -11.70 5.37 18.35
C GLY A 64 -12.76 6.19 19.11
N LYS A 65 -12.95 7.47 18.79
CA LYS A 65 -14.09 8.29 19.19
C LYS A 65 -14.56 9.06 17.96
N ILE A 66 -15.73 8.72 17.43
CA ILE A 66 -16.71 9.58 16.71
C ILE A 66 -17.47 8.78 15.63
N GLU A 67 -18.78 8.98 15.70
CA GLU A 67 -19.93 8.71 14.81
C GLU A 67 -19.72 8.94 13.28
N PRO A 68 -20.68 8.54 12.41
CA PRO A 68 -20.40 8.17 11.02
C PRO A 68 -19.96 9.38 10.20
N LEU A 69 -18.74 9.34 9.68
CA LEU A 69 -18.11 10.42 8.93
C LEU A 69 -18.45 10.35 7.43
N ASN A 70 -18.90 11.49 6.90
CA ASN A 70 -19.05 11.80 5.48
C ASN A 70 -17.82 11.36 4.65
N LEU A 71 -18.10 10.52 3.65
CA LEU A 71 -17.16 9.94 2.70
C LEU A 71 -16.85 10.93 1.57
N GLU A 72 -16.27 12.10 1.89
CA GLU A 72 -15.75 13.03 0.86
C GLU A 72 -14.31 13.51 1.12
N LYS A 73 -13.62 12.92 2.12
CA LYS A 73 -12.23 13.31 2.48
C LYS A 73 -11.18 12.23 2.31
N PHE A 74 -11.48 11.12 1.65
CA PHE A 74 -10.47 10.15 1.22
C PHE A 74 -9.97 10.49 -0.19
N SER A 75 -9.52 11.74 -0.36
CA SER A 75 -8.48 12.01 -1.34
C SER A 75 -7.24 11.26 -0.86
N LEU A 76 -6.65 10.48 -1.76
CA LEU A 76 -5.47 9.64 -1.53
C LEU A 76 -4.39 10.41 -0.78
N LYS A 77 -4.32 10.27 0.55
CA LYS A 77 -3.14 10.63 1.34
C LYS A 77 -2.06 9.58 1.09
N THR A 78 -1.53 9.58 -0.13
CA THR A 78 -0.09 9.43 -0.33
C THR A 78 0.53 10.82 -0.28
N GLU A 79 0.13 11.67 0.68
CA GLU A 79 0.92 12.82 1.05
C GLU A 79 2.07 12.32 1.93
N LYS A 80 3.02 11.62 1.30
CA LYS A 80 4.41 11.85 1.69
C LYS A 80 4.61 13.32 1.38
N SER A 81 4.52 14.17 2.40
CA SER A 81 5.03 15.53 2.31
C SER A 81 6.39 15.42 1.63
N LEU A 82 6.52 15.99 0.42
CA LEU A 82 7.76 15.91 -0.34
C LEU A 82 8.81 16.71 0.42
N ASN A 83 9.45 16.05 1.38
CA ASN A 83 10.39 16.69 2.26
C ASN A 83 11.64 16.95 1.42
N ARG A 84 11.94 18.23 1.22
CA ARG A 84 13.03 18.69 0.35
C ARG A 84 14.35 18.01 0.72
N ASP A 85 14.57 17.81 2.01
CA ASP A 85 15.78 17.19 2.55
C ASP A 85 15.87 15.69 2.24
N GLU A 86 14.73 14.98 2.23
CA GLU A 86 14.68 13.58 1.82
C GLU A 86 15.05 13.41 0.35
N LEU A 87 14.54 14.29 -0.52
CA LEU A 87 14.85 14.28 -1.96
C LEU A 87 16.35 14.51 -2.22
N TYR A 88 16.97 15.44 -1.51
CA TYR A 88 18.42 15.63 -1.60
C TYR A 88 19.21 14.44 -1.02
N SER A 89 18.73 13.82 0.06
CA SER A 89 19.37 12.62 0.62
C SER A 89 19.31 11.41 -0.33
N LEU A 90 18.25 11.28 -1.12
CA LEU A 90 18.14 10.24 -2.15
C LEU A 90 19.05 10.54 -3.33
N ALA A 91 19.14 11.81 -3.75
CA ALA A 91 20.05 12.22 -4.81
C ALA A 91 21.52 11.94 -4.46
N THR A 92 21.93 12.14 -3.21
CA THR A 92 23.30 11.81 -2.78
C THR A 92 23.56 10.31 -2.76
N LYS A 93 22.57 9.47 -2.41
CA LYS A 93 22.67 8.00 -2.52
C LYS A 93 22.88 7.56 -3.96
N VAL A 94 22.09 8.07 -4.90
CA VAL A 94 22.25 7.76 -6.34
C VAL A 94 23.64 8.15 -6.85
N LEU A 95 24.15 9.32 -6.44
CA LEU A 95 25.51 9.74 -6.80
C LEU A 95 26.60 8.83 -6.21
N GLN A 96 26.38 8.23 -5.04
CA GLN A 96 27.29 7.25 -4.44
C GLN A 96 27.25 5.90 -5.18
N GLU A 97 26.06 5.43 -5.58
CA GLU A 97 25.87 4.18 -6.32
C GLU A 97 26.55 4.21 -7.69
N LEU A 98 26.51 5.37 -8.36
CA LEU A 98 27.18 5.55 -9.65
C LEU A 98 28.71 5.50 -9.55
N ARG A 99 29.28 5.60 -8.33
CA ARG A 99 30.73 5.53 -8.05
C ARG A 99 31.59 6.45 -8.94
N LEU A 100 31.00 7.53 -9.43
CA LEU A 100 31.69 8.47 -10.29
C LEU A 100 32.63 9.35 -9.45
N GLY A 101 33.84 9.62 -9.97
CA GLY A 101 34.75 10.56 -9.34
C GLY A 101 34.12 11.96 -9.31
N LYS A 102 34.26 12.69 -8.20
CA LYS A 102 33.66 14.03 -8.01
C LYS A 102 34.05 15.06 -9.08
N GLN A 103 35.19 14.83 -9.75
CA GLN A 103 35.69 15.69 -10.84
C GLN A 103 35.29 15.21 -12.24
N ALA A 104 34.69 14.03 -12.37
CA ALA A 104 34.25 13.51 -13.66
C ALA A 104 33.15 14.40 -14.26
N SER A 105 33.20 14.60 -15.58
CA SER A 105 32.19 15.36 -16.31
C SER A 105 30.79 14.74 -16.18
N SER A 106 30.72 13.40 -16.18
CA SER A 106 29.50 12.63 -15.96
C SER A 106 28.91 12.85 -14.56
N TYR A 107 29.73 12.95 -13.52
CA TYR A 107 29.26 13.23 -12.16
C TYR A 107 28.51 14.57 -12.09
N LYS A 108 29.12 15.63 -12.65
CA LYS A 108 28.52 16.98 -12.66
C LYS A 108 27.23 17.04 -13.47
N LEU A 109 27.16 16.28 -14.57
CA LEU A 109 25.96 16.21 -15.41
C LEU A 109 24.81 15.55 -14.65
N VAL A 110 25.07 14.41 -14.01
CA VAL A 110 24.06 13.71 -13.21
C VAL A 110 23.62 14.56 -12.03
N GLU A 111 24.56 15.17 -11.30
CA GLU A 111 24.27 16.07 -10.19
C GLU A 111 23.35 17.23 -10.62
N LYS A 112 23.65 17.86 -11.76
CA LYS A 112 22.81 18.93 -12.33
C LYS A 112 21.41 18.44 -12.70
N SER A 113 21.33 17.24 -13.30
CA SER A 113 20.06 16.64 -13.72
C SER A 113 19.19 16.28 -12.52
N LEU A 114 19.77 15.73 -11.46
CA LEU A 114 19.08 15.43 -10.21
C LEU A 114 18.57 16.69 -9.51
N LYS A 115 19.39 17.75 -9.44
CA LYS A 115 18.95 19.06 -8.90
C LYS A 115 17.75 19.60 -9.68
N ARG A 116 17.81 19.53 -11.02
CA ARG A 116 16.71 19.97 -11.89
C ARG A 116 15.43 19.16 -11.69
N LEU A 117 15.56 17.85 -11.53
CA LEU A 117 14.43 16.96 -11.25
C LEU A 117 13.76 17.31 -9.92
N ILE A 118 14.55 17.56 -8.86
CA ILE A 118 14.02 18.00 -7.57
C ILE A 118 13.28 19.33 -7.69
N GLU A 119 13.82 20.30 -8.44
CA GLU A 119 13.13 21.59 -8.70
C GLU A 119 11.78 21.38 -9.39
N LEU A 120 11.71 20.52 -10.40
CA LEU A 120 10.47 20.23 -11.13
C LEU A 120 9.42 19.57 -10.24
N ILE A 121 9.84 18.63 -9.38
CA ILE A 121 8.94 17.98 -8.41
C ILE A 121 8.39 19.02 -7.42
N LEU A 122 9.24 19.90 -6.89
CA LEU A 122 8.82 20.95 -5.95
C LEU A 122 7.93 22.02 -6.61
N PHE A 123 8.17 22.34 -7.89
CA PHE A 123 7.34 23.28 -8.64
C PHE A 123 5.97 22.67 -8.99
N SER A 124 5.94 21.39 -9.38
CA SER A 124 4.70 20.68 -9.70
C SER A 124 3.81 20.39 -8.49
N SER A 125 4.35 20.57 -7.28
CA SER A 125 3.63 20.38 -6.02
C SER A 125 2.95 21.67 -5.50
N LYS A 126 3.12 22.81 -6.19
CA LYS A 126 2.39 24.07 -5.92
C LYS A 126 1.16 24.18 -6.80
#